data_AF-A0A0X8WZZ9-F1
#
_entry.id   AF-A0A0X8WZZ9-F1
#
_cell.length_a   1.000
_cell.length_b   1.000
_cell.length_c   1.000
_cell.angle_alpha   90.00
_cell.angle_beta   90.00
_cell.angle_gamma   90.00
#
_symmetry.space_group_name_H-M   'P 1'
#
loop_
_entity.id
_entity.type
_entity.pdbx_description
1 polymer ?
#
loop_
_entity_poly.entity_id
_entity_poly.type
_entity_poly.pdbx_seq_one_letter_code
_entity_poly.pdbx_strand_id
1 'polypeptide(L)'
;MQNPTLLDGPKFQITLQRLCRQLIENHNDFSESVLIGIQPRGIYLAKRIAEELRKILHGKTILQGDLDITFYRDDFRRRESQLVPNQTKIDFIIEGKKVIMMDDVLWTGRTIRAAMDALQAFGRPEKIELLTLVDRRYSRHIPVSADYVGIEVDSIASQKVVVSWKETDGEDKITLLSDVK
;
A
#
# COMPACT_ATOMS: atom_id res chain seq x y z
N MET A 1 14.57 -20.89 -14.97
CA MET A 1 15.22 -20.07 -13.92
C MET A 1 14.31 -20.03 -12.71
N GLN A 2 14.83 -20.12 -11.49
CA GLN A 2 14.02 -20.09 -10.28
C GLN A 2 13.62 -18.65 -9.96
N ASN A 3 12.32 -18.42 -9.72
CA ASN A 3 11.80 -17.15 -9.21
C ASN A 3 11.90 -17.20 -7.68
N PRO A 4 12.87 -16.51 -7.04
CA PRO A 4 13.06 -16.64 -5.61
C PRO A 4 11.85 -16.08 -4.86
N THR A 5 11.41 -16.85 -3.85
CA THR A 5 10.45 -16.39 -2.85
C THR A 5 11.18 -15.51 -1.84
N LEU A 6 10.74 -14.26 -1.72
CA LEU A 6 11.30 -13.27 -0.79
C LEU A 6 10.66 -13.38 0.59
N LEU A 7 9.34 -13.61 0.62
CA LEU A 7 8.55 -13.85 1.82
C LEU A 7 7.46 -14.89 1.53
N ASP A 8 7.19 -15.75 2.51
CA ASP A 8 6.15 -16.77 2.46
C ASP A 8 5.33 -16.79 3.76
N GLY A 9 4.18 -17.47 3.71
CA GLY A 9 3.14 -17.57 4.74
C GLY A 9 3.53 -17.07 6.15
N PRO A 10 4.32 -17.84 6.94
CA PRO A 10 4.65 -17.44 8.32
C PRO A 10 5.38 -16.10 8.41
N LYS A 11 6.38 -15.87 7.55
CA LYS A 11 7.16 -14.62 7.55
C LYS A 11 6.33 -13.44 7.05
N PHE A 12 5.42 -13.66 6.10
CA PHE A 12 4.48 -12.67 5.62
C PHE A 12 3.61 -12.16 6.77
N GLN A 13 3.00 -13.07 7.55
CA GLN A 13 2.18 -12.70 8.70
C GLN A 13 2.98 -11.98 9.79
N ILE A 14 4.18 -12.46 10.11
CA ILE A 14 5.08 -11.78 11.06
C ILE A 14 5.40 -10.36 10.60
N THR A 15 5.59 -10.15 9.30
CA THR A 15 5.86 -8.83 8.72
C THR A 15 4.66 -7.90 8.89
N LEU A 16 3.44 -8.37 8.61
CA LEU A 16 2.23 -7.58 8.85
C LEU A 16 2.06 -7.23 10.33
N GLN A 17 2.30 -8.17 11.23
CA GLN A 17 2.21 -7.91 12.67
C GLN A 17 3.24 -6.89 13.15
N ARG A 18 4.48 -6.96 12.64
CA ARG A 18 5.53 -5.96 12.90
C ARG A 18 5.07 -4.57 12.45
N LEU A 19 4.54 -4.45 11.24
CA LEU A 19 4.00 -3.19 10.72
C LEU A 19 2.86 -2.64 11.59
N CYS A 20 1.94 -3.50 12.04
CA CYS A 20 0.86 -3.10 12.93
C CYS A 20 1.39 -2.55 14.26
N ARG A 21 2.43 -3.16 14.83
CA ARG A 21 3.06 -2.66 16.08
C ARG A 21 3.70 -1.29 15.87
N GLN A 22 4.42 -1.08 14.76
CA GLN A 22 4.98 0.23 14.42
C GLN A 22 3.90 1.30 14.26
N LEU A 23 2.78 0.96 13.62
CA LEU A 23 1.66 1.91 13.52
C LEU A 23 1.07 2.22 14.90
N ILE A 24 0.91 1.22 15.79
CA ILE A 24 0.40 1.45 17.15
C ILE A 24 1.33 2.37 17.95
N GLU A 25 2.65 2.22 17.80
CA GLU A 25 3.64 3.10 18.46
C GLU A 25 3.46 4.57 18.05
N ASN A 26 3.08 4.85 16.80
CA ASN A 26 2.96 6.21 16.26
C ASN A 26 1.52 6.78 16.30
N HIS A 27 0.51 5.92 16.29
CA HIS A 27 -0.91 6.29 16.17
C HIS A 27 -1.78 5.89 17.37
N ASN A 28 -1.19 5.24 18.38
CA ASN A 28 -1.86 4.77 19.59
C ASN A 28 -3.08 3.89 19.28
N ASP A 29 -4.27 4.50 19.32
CA ASP A 29 -5.54 3.84 19.13
C ASP A 29 -6.30 4.24 17.87
N PHE A 30 -5.65 5.00 16.98
CA PHE A 30 -6.16 5.43 15.69
C PHE A 30 -7.40 6.34 15.73
N SER A 31 -7.73 6.93 16.89
CA SER A 31 -8.79 7.96 17.00
C SER A 31 -8.60 9.14 16.03
N GLU A 32 -7.34 9.54 15.80
CA GLU A 32 -6.95 10.62 14.91
C GLU A 32 -6.28 10.13 13.61
N SER A 33 -6.49 8.87 13.24
CA SER A 33 -5.80 8.27 12.09
C SER A 33 -6.71 7.44 11.20
N VAL A 34 -6.43 7.47 9.91
CA VAL A 34 -7.22 6.78 8.88
C VAL A 34 -6.30 5.98 7.97
N LEU A 35 -6.74 4.81 7.56
CA LEU A 35 -6.01 3.96 6.61
C LEU A 35 -6.59 4.17 5.22
N ILE A 36 -5.76 4.41 4.21
CA ILE A 36 -6.19 4.58 2.82
C ILE A 36 -5.47 3.60 1.92
N GLY A 37 -6.17 2.57 1.43
CA GLY A 37 -5.64 1.64 0.45
C GLY A 37 -5.65 2.24 -0.95
N ILE A 38 -4.49 2.30 -1.61
CA ILE A 38 -4.40 2.79 -2.98
C ILE A 38 -4.82 1.69 -3.95
N GLN A 39 -5.82 1.96 -4.79
CA GLN A 39 -6.34 0.96 -5.71
C GLN A 39 -5.41 0.70 -6.89
N PRO A 40 -5.40 -0.54 -7.43
CA PRO A 40 -6.27 -1.66 -7.05
C PRO A 40 -5.70 -2.59 -5.99
N ARG A 41 -4.40 -2.54 -5.68
CA ARG A 41 -3.71 -3.59 -4.89
C ARG A 41 -3.40 -3.19 -3.45
N GLY A 42 -3.21 -1.90 -3.17
CA GLY A 42 -3.01 -1.39 -1.82
C GLY A 42 -4.18 -1.66 -0.87
N ILE A 43 -5.40 -1.87 -1.40
CA ILE A 43 -6.59 -2.20 -0.60
C ILE A 43 -6.45 -3.54 0.13
N TYR A 44 -5.74 -4.52 -0.44
CA TYR A 44 -5.53 -5.82 0.21
C TYR A 44 -4.65 -5.66 1.45
N LEU A 45 -3.59 -4.87 1.33
CA LEU A 45 -2.72 -4.53 2.46
C LEU A 45 -3.49 -3.72 3.52
N ALA A 46 -4.24 -2.69 3.11
CA ALA A 46 -5.03 -1.87 4.02
C ALA A 46 -6.04 -2.70 4.82
N LYS A 47 -6.76 -3.61 4.16
CA LYS A 47 -7.70 -4.50 4.81
C LYS A 47 -7.02 -5.43 5.81
N ARG A 48 -5.91 -6.07 5.43
CA ARG A 48 -5.16 -6.98 6.31
C ARG A 48 -4.60 -6.26 7.54
N ILE A 49 -4.03 -5.07 7.35
CA ILE A 49 -3.54 -4.24 8.46
C ILE A 49 -4.69 -3.83 9.37
N ALA A 50 -5.83 -3.37 8.83
CA ALA A 50 -6.99 -3.00 9.62
C ALA A 50 -7.52 -4.17 10.46
N GLU A 51 -7.61 -5.37 9.88
CA GLU A 51 -8.04 -6.59 10.58
C GLU A 51 -7.07 -6.99 11.70
N GLU A 52 -5.76 -6.95 11.46
CA GLU A 52 -4.76 -7.25 12.49
C GLU A 52 -4.74 -6.20 13.60
N LEU A 53 -4.87 -4.91 13.26
CA LEU A 53 -4.99 -3.83 14.25
C LEU A 53 -6.24 -4.01 15.12
N ARG A 54 -7.39 -4.35 14.53
CA ARG A 54 -8.62 -4.63 15.30
C ARG A 54 -8.42 -5.80 16.27
N LYS A 55 -7.70 -6.86 15.88
CA LYS A 55 -7.37 -7.97 16.79
C LYS A 55 -6.50 -7.49 17.95
N ILE A 56 -5.44 -6.74 17.67
CA ILE A 56 -4.47 -6.27 18.67
C ILE A 56 -5.10 -5.24 19.64
N LEU A 57 -5.96 -4.36 19.13
CA LEU A 57 -6.60 -3.28 19.88
C LEU A 57 -7.99 -3.65 20.43
N HIS A 58 -8.30 -4.94 20.53
CA HIS A 58 -9.53 -5.47 21.12
C HIS A 58 -10.82 -4.91 20.48
N GLY A 59 -10.86 -4.84 19.15
CA GLY A 59 -12.04 -4.48 18.38
C GLY A 59 -12.27 -2.98 18.18
N LYS A 60 -11.29 -2.12 18.50
CA LYS A 60 -11.40 -0.68 18.21
C LYS A 60 -11.71 -0.41 16.74
N THR A 61 -12.55 0.60 16.49
CA THR A 61 -12.90 1.02 15.13
C THR A 61 -11.68 1.65 14.46
N ILE A 62 -11.28 1.07 13.32
CA ILE A 62 -10.25 1.62 12.44
C ILE A 62 -10.94 2.11 11.18
N LEU A 63 -10.89 3.42 10.95
CA LEU A 63 -11.39 4.05 9.73
C LEU A 63 -10.49 3.65 8.55
N GLN A 64 -11.10 3.08 7.52
CA GLN A 64 -10.41 2.55 6.35
C GLN A 64 -11.18 2.96 5.10
N GLY A 65 -10.46 3.53 4.12
CA GLY A 65 -11.02 3.84 2.81
C GLY A 65 -10.16 3.32 1.66
N ASP A 66 -10.75 3.33 0.46
CA ASP A 66 -10.11 2.88 -0.78
C ASP A 66 -10.04 4.06 -1.75
N LEU A 67 -8.86 4.39 -2.26
CA LEU A 67 -8.63 5.53 -3.15
C LEU A 67 -8.33 5.07 -4.58
N ASP A 68 -9.24 5.36 -5.52
CA ASP A 68 -8.95 5.20 -6.95
C ASP A 68 -8.14 6.39 -7.46
N ILE A 69 -7.03 6.08 -8.11
CA ILE A 69 -6.08 7.06 -8.66
C ILE A 69 -6.06 7.04 -10.19
N THR A 70 -6.98 6.33 -10.84
CA THR A 70 -6.91 5.99 -12.27
C THR A 70 -6.74 7.22 -13.15
N PHE A 71 -7.46 8.30 -12.83
CA PHE A 71 -7.41 9.58 -13.57
C PHE A 71 -6.36 10.57 -13.06
N TYR A 72 -5.67 10.27 -11.96
CA TYR A 72 -4.62 11.11 -11.38
C TYR A 72 -3.21 10.70 -11.82
N ARG A 73 -3.07 9.52 -12.42
CA ARG A 73 -1.79 9.01 -12.92
C ARG A 73 -1.32 9.80 -14.14
N ASP A 74 -0.08 10.27 -14.16
CA ASP A 74 0.49 11.02 -15.28
C ASP A 74 0.49 10.28 -16.65
N ASP A 75 0.43 8.94 -16.62
CA ASP A 75 0.35 8.10 -17.82
C ASP A 75 -1.09 7.80 -18.30
N PHE A 76 -2.14 8.30 -17.63
CA PHE A 76 -3.52 7.88 -17.92
C PHE A 76 -3.95 8.14 -19.37
N ARG A 77 -3.54 9.26 -19.97
CA ARG A 77 -3.87 9.62 -21.37
C ARG A 77 -3.02 8.90 -22.42
N ARG A 78 -2.00 8.15 -22.02
CA ARG A 78 -1.04 7.49 -22.92
C ARG A 78 -1.36 6.01 -23.15
N ARG A 79 -2.39 5.47 -22.49
CA ARG A 79 -2.78 4.07 -22.63
C ARG A 79 -3.74 3.90 -23.80
N GLU A 80 -3.47 2.90 -24.63
CA GLU A 80 -4.38 2.49 -25.72
C GLU A 80 -5.61 1.74 -25.20
N SER A 81 -5.55 1.19 -23.99
CA SER A 81 -6.66 0.47 -23.36
C SER A 81 -7.62 1.42 -22.64
N GLN A 82 -8.92 1.07 -22.66
CA GLN A 82 -9.96 1.81 -21.93
C GLN A 82 -9.65 1.79 -20.42
N LEU A 83 -9.56 2.98 -19.83
CA LEU A 83 -9.42 3.13 -18.38
C LEU A 83 -10.74 2.76 -17.71
N VAL A 84 -10.73 1.74 -16.86
CA VAL A 84 -11.85 1.37 -16.00
C VAL A 84 -11.52 1.82 -14.58
N PRO A 85 -12.03 2.97 -14.12
CA PRO A 85 -11.81 3.42 -12.76
C PRO A 85 -12.56 2.50 -11.78
N ASN A 86 -11.98 2.30 -10.60
CA ASN A 86 -12.71 1.70 -9.50
C ASN A 86 -13.45 2.78 -8.70
N GLN A 87 -14.40 2.37 -7.87
CA GLN A 87 -15.08 3.29 -6.98
C GLN A 87 -14.14 3.68 -5.82
N THR A 88 -13.88 4.98 -5.65
CA THR A 88 -13.29 5.50 -4.42
C THR A 88 -14.31 5.38 -3.28
N LYS A 89 -13.89 4.82 -2.14
CA LYS A 89 -14.71 4.60 -0.95
C LYS A 89 -14.04 5.27 0.25
N ILE A 90 -14.38 6.53 0.48
CA ILE A 90 -13.95 7.30 1.66
C ILE A 90 -15.21 7.97 2.17
N ASP A 91 -15.88 7.34 3.13
CA ASP A 91 -17.16 7.73 3.72
C ASP A 91 -17.00 8.48 5.06
N PHE A 92 -15.79 8.98 5.31
CA PHE A 92 -15.41 9.73 6.49
C PHE A 92 -14.57 10.96 6.12
N ILE A 93 -14.45 11.89 7.06
CA ILE A 93 -13.69 13.13 6.89
C ILE A 93 -12.20 12.85 7.12
N ILE A 94 -11.34 13.28 6.19
CA ILE A 94 -9.88 13.21 6.33
C ILE A 94 -9.25 14.53 6.81
N GLU A 95 -10.02 15.62 6.84
CA GLU A 95 -9.58 16.93 7.31
C GLU A 95 -8.99 16.83 8.74
N GLY A 96 -7.75 17.29 8.91
CA GLY A 96 -7.06 17.28 10.19
C GLY A 96 -6.69 15.89 10.73
N LYS A 97 -6.93 14.80 9.98
CA LYS A 97 -6.54 13.44 10.38
C LYS A 97 -5.13 13.10 9.90
N LYS A 98 -4.49 12.13 10.55
CA LYS A 98 -3.27 11.49 10.06
C LYS A 98 -3.65 10.38 9.09
N VAL A 99 -3.30 10.54 7.82
CA VAL A 99 -3.61 9.58 6.76
C VAL A 99 -2.42 8.65 6.55
N ILE A 100 -2.63 7.34 6.70
CA ILE A 100 -1.66 6.31 6.32
C ILE A 100 -2.09 5.73 4.98
N MET A 101 -1.45 6.17 3.90
CA MET A 101 -1.62 5.57 2.58
C MET A 101 -0.93 4.20 2.53
N MET A 102 -1.53 3.25 1.83
CA MET A 102 -1.02 1.88 1.73
C MET A 102 -0.93 1.41 0.29
N ASP A 103 0.23 0.87 -0.08
CA ASP A 103 0.48 0.24 -1.38
C ASP A 103 1.27 -1.06 -1.23
N ASP A 104 1.03 -2.05 -2.07
CA ASP A 104 1.70 -3.35 -1.93
C ASP A 104 3.18 -3.28 -2.30
N VAL A 105 3.52 -2.56 -3.37
CA VAL A 105 4.90 -2.41 -3.84
C VAL A 105 5.20 -0.95 -4.18
N LEU A 106 6.10 -0.36 -3.42
CA LEU A 106 6.68 0.94 -3.72
C LEU A 106 7.84 0.80 -4.72
N TRP A 107 7.65 1.35 -5.93
CA TRP A 107 8.63 1.31 -7.02
C TRP A 107 9.07 2.70 -7.46
N THR A 108 8.56 3.21 -8.58
CA THR A 108 8.95 4.53 -9.13
C THR A 108 8.42 5.72 -8.31
N GLY A 109 7.42 5.48 -7.47
CA GLY A 109 6.73 6.52 -6.68
C GLY A 109 5.58 7.22 -7.42
N ARG A 110 5.33 6.93 -8.71
CA ARG A 110 4.26 7.59 -9.49
C ARG A 110 2.86 7.29 -8.96
N THR A 111 2.61 6.06 -8.52
CA THR A 111 1.34 5.67 -7.85
C THR A 111 1.08 6.53 -6.62
N ILE A 112 2.09 6.71 -5.77
CA ILE A 112 1.99 7.50 -4.54
C ILE A 112 1.78 8.98 -4.85
N ARG A 113 2.48 9.52 -5.86
CA ARG A 113 2.27 10.91 -6.30
C ARG A 113 0.83 11.15 -6.75
N ALA A 114 0.28 10.25 -7.55
CA ALA A 114 -1.11 10.31 -8.00
C ALA A 114 -2.09 10.17 -6.83
N ALA A 115 -1.80 9.31 -5.86
CA ALA A 115 -2.59 9.17 -4.63
C ALA A 115 -2.61 10.46 -3.80
N MET A 116 -1.46 11.13 -3.64
CA MET A 116 -1.38 12.41 -2.94
C MET A 116 -2.20 13.51 -3.64
N ASP A 117 -2.23 13.52 -4.97
CA ASP A 117 -3.04 14.48 -5.72
C ASP A 117 -4.54 14.15 -5.62
N ALA A 118 -4.92 12.87 -5.67
CA ALA A 118 -6.30 12.43 -5.50
C ALA A 118 -6.86 12.69 -4.10
N LEU A 119 -6.03 12.49 -3.07
CA LEU A 119 -6.42 12.64 -1.67
C LEU A 119 -6.83 14.08 -1.33
N GLN A 120 -6.23 15.09 -2.00
CA GLN A 120 -6.56 16.51 -1.80
C GLN A 120 -8.04 16.83 -2.09
N ALA A 121 -8.72 16.02 -2.91
CA ALA A 121 -10.15 16.19 -3.18
C ALA A 121 -11.06 15.87 -1.97
N PHE A 122 -10.53 15.20 -0.94
CA PHE A 122 -11.29 14.73 0.22
C PHE A 122 -11.07 15.57 1.48
N GLY A 123 -10.15 16.54 1.45
CA GLY A 123 -9.78 17.41 2.56
C GLY A 123 -8.27 17.55 2.73
N ARG A 124 -7.86 18.23 3.79
CA ARG A 124 -6.47 18.48 4.15
C ARG A 124 -6.08 17.67 5.39
N PRO A 125 -5.33 16.56 5.23
CA PRO A 125 -4.78 15.81 6.34
C PRO A 125 -3.83 16.67 7.20
N GLU A 126 -3.72 16.35 8.49
CA GLU A 126 -2.67 16.88 9.37
C GLU A 126 -1.30 16.34 8.93
N LYS A 127 -1.25 15.05 8.63
CA LYS A 127 -0.05 14.33 8.21
C LYS A 127 -0.43 13.26 7.18
N ILE A 128 0.43 13.04 6.20
CA ILE A 128 0.31 11.92 5.26
C ILE A 128 1.56 11.06 5.43
N GLU A 129 1.34 9.78 5.69
CA GLU A 129 2.37 8.75 5.82
C GLU A 129 2.13 7.66 4.77
N LEU A 130 3.20 6.94 4.44
CA LEU A 130 3.15 5.82 3.51
C LEU A 130 3.61 4.53 4.19
N LEU A 131 2.74 3.53 4.18
CA LEU A 131 3.07 2.15 4.49
C LEU A 131 3.11 1.33 3.20
N THR A 132 4.18 0.59 2.98
CA THR A 132 4.28 -0.37 1.89
C THR A 132 4.75 -1.72 2.37
N LEU A 133 4.27 -2.79 1.73
CA LEU A 133 4.75 -4.14 2.04
C LEU A 133 6.16 -4.37 1.46
N VAL A 134 6.46 -3.83 0.28
CA VAL A 134 7.76 -3.96 -0.37
C VAL A 134 8.28 -2.62 -0.89
N ASP A 135 9.50 -2.23 -0.52
CA ASP A 135 10.20 -1.09 -1.14
C ASP A 135 11.31 -1.57 -2.09
N ARG A 136 11.24 -1.14 -3.36
CA ARG A 136 12.27 -1.33 -4.39
C ARG A 136 13.21 -0.13 -4.44
N ARG A 137 14.31 -0.20 -3.69
CA ARG A 137 15.15 0.94 -3.29
C ARG A 137 15.80 1.76 -4.42
N TYR A 138 16.16 1.13 -5.55
CA TYR A 138 17.04 1.76 -6.56
C TYR A 138 16.35 2.20 -7.86
N SER A 139 15.01 2.25 -7.89
CA SER A 139 14.25 2.59 -9.10
C SER A 139 13.32 3.78 -8.93
N ARG A 140 13.66 4.68 -8.01
CA ARG A 140 12.82 5.81 -7.66
C ARG A 140 12.87 6.90 -8.74
N HIS A 141 11.71 7.38 -9.19
CA HIS A 141 11.61 8.52 -10.12
C HIS A 141 11.05 9.78 -9.46
N ILE A 142 10.21 9.59 -8.42
CA ILE A 142 9.61 10.66 -7.63
C ILE A 142 10.24 10.62 -6.22
N PRO A 143 10.65 11.76 -5.62
CA PRO A 143 11.30 11.79 -4.31
C PRO A 143 10.30 11.52 -3.15
N VAL A 144 9.76 10.30 -3.12
CA VAL A 144 8.90 9.80 -2.05
C VAL A 144 9.55 8.58 -1.42
N SER A 145 9.40 8.40 -0.12
CA SER A 145 9.83 7.24 0.68
C SER A 145 8.65 6.74 1.50
N ALA A 146 8.68 5.48 1.90
CA ALA A 146 7.73 4.95 2.88
C ALA A 146 8.22 5.23 4.31
N ASP A 147 7.28 5.55 5.20
CA ASP A 147 7.51 5.63 6.64
C ASP A 147 7.55 4.23 7.27
N TYR A 148 6.78 3.30 6.69
CA TYR A 148 6.71 1.91 7.14
C TYR A 148 6.94 0.98 5.95
N VAL A 149 7.96 0.14 6.04
CA VAL A 149 8.32 -0.82 4.98
C VAL A 149 8.26 -2.22 5.54
N GLY A 150 7.57 -3.13 4.86
CA GLY A 150 7.52 -4.56 5.18
C GLY A 150 8.88 -5.23 4.97
N ILE A 151 9.36 -5.21 3.73
CA ILE A 151 10.71 -5.63 3.34
C ILE A 151 11.30 -4.68 2.30
N GLU A 152 12.63 -4.54 2.32
CA GLU A 152 13.37 -3.84 1.28
C GLU A 152 13.95 -4.87 0.30
N VAL A 153 13.85 -4.57 -1.00
CA VAL A 153 14.29 -5.47 -2.07
C VAL A 153 15.14 -4.71 -3.08
N ASP A 154 16.36 -5.22 -3.26
CA ASP A 154 17.23 -4.78 -4.34
C ASP A 154 16.83 -5.51 -5.61
N SER A 155 16.32 -4.75 -6.59
CA SER A 155 15.88 -5.28 -7.87
C SER A 155 16.29 -4.37 -9.00
N ILE A 156 16.60 -4.97 -10.15
CA ILE A 156 16.83 -4.23 -11.39
C ILE A 156 15.50 -3.96 -12.12
N ALA A 157 15.52 -3.07 -13.11
CA ALA A 157 14.31 -2.67 -13.84
C ALA A 157 13.60 -3.84 -14.56
N SER A 158 14.36 -4.82 -15.05
CA SER A 158 13.84 -6.04 -15.70
C SER A 158 13.34 -7.10 -14.72
N GLN A 159 13.37 -6.83 -13.42
CA GLN A 159 12.77 -7.70 -12.41
C GLN A 159 11.45 -7.11 -11.93
N LYS A 160 10.52 -8.01 -11.62
CA LYS A 160 9.20 -7.67 -11.12
C LYS A 160 8.96 -8.32 -9.77
N VAL A 161 8.65 -7.49 -8.77
CA VAL A 161 8.14 -7.98 -7.49
C VAL A 161 6.65 -8.26 -7.65
N VAL A 162 6.20 -9.44 -7.25
CA VAL A 162 4.80 -9.83 -7.23
C VAL A 162 4.41 -10.21 -5.80
N VAL A 163 3.38 -9.53 -5.29
CA VAL A 163 2.73 -9.88 -4.03
C VAL A 163 1.50 -10.72 -4.36
N SER A 164 1.44 -11.93 -3.82
CA SER A 164 0.29 -12.81 -3.86
C SER A 164 -0.43 -12.73 -2.52
N TRP A 165 -1.75 -12.60 -2.58
CA TRP A 165 -2.61 -12.55 -1.39
C TRP A 165 -3.45 -13.81 -1.32
N LYS A 166 -3.64 -14.36 -0.13
CA LYS A 166 -4.46 -15.56 0.07
C LYS A 166 -5.88 -15.41 -0.50
N GLU A 167 -6.46 -14.23 -0.42
CA GLU A 167 -7.82 -13.91 -0.87
C GLU A 167 -7.98 -13.93 -2.39
N THR A 168 -6.93 -13.61 -3.14
CA THR A 168 -6.97 -13.48 -4.61
C THR A 168 -6.22 -14.58 -5.33
N ASP A 169 -5.10 -15.04 -4.74
CA ASP A 169 -4.13 -15.94 -5.36
C ASP A 169 -4.01 -17.28 -4.62
N GLY A 170 -4.66 -17.45 -3.46
CA GLY A 170 -4.68 -18.68 -2.67
C GLY A 170 -3.51 -18.84 -1.68
N GLU A 171 -2.47 -18.00 -1.78
CA GLU A 171 -1.33 -17.98 -0.85
C GLU A 171 -0.85 -16.56 -0.54
N ASP A 172 -0.36 -16.34 0.68
CA ASP A 172 0.36 -15.12 1.06
C ASP A 172 1.84 -15.29 0.72
N LYS A 173 2.32 -14.62 -0.34
CA LYS A 173 3.70 -14.78 -0.84
C LYS A 173 4.22 -13.52 -1.52
N ILE A 174 5.54 -13.30 -1.47
CA ILE A 174 6.21 -12.28 -2.27
C ILE A 174 7.29 -12.97 -3.11
N THR A 175 7.25 -12.76 -4.42
CA THR A 175 8.20 -13.35 -5.36
C THR A 175 8.90 -12.29 -6.19
N LEU A 176 10.16 -12.55 -6.54
CA LEU A 176 10.89 -11.78 -7.53
C LEU A 176 10.91 -12.55 -8.84
N LEU A 177 10.21 -12.04 -9.84
CA LEU A 177 10.25 -12.57 -11.19
C LEU A 177 11.41 -11.89 -11.93
N SER A 178 12.26 -12.69 -12.56
CA SER A 178 13.23 -12.19 -13.53
C SER A 178 12.69 -12.47 -14.93
N ASP A 179 12.82 -11.51 -15.86
CA ASP A 179 12.39 -11.73 -17.24
C ASP A 179 12.99 -13.03 -17.80
N VAL A 180 12.12 -13.88 -18.32
CA VAL A 180 12.52 -14.94 -19.23
C VAL A 180 12.82 -14.24 -20.56
N LYS A 181 14.11 -14.14 -20.91
CA LYS A 181 14.47 -13.88 -22.31
C LYS A 181 13.98 -15.03 -23.18
#